data_AF-A0AAX4Y309-F1
#
_entry.id   AF-A0AAX4Y309-F1
#
_cell.length_a   1.000
_cell.length_b   1.000
_cell.length_c   1.000
_cell.angle_alpha   90.00
_cell.angle_beta   90.00
_cell.angle_gamma   90.00
#
_symmetry.space_group_name_H-M   'P 1'
#
loop_
_entity.id
_entity.type
_entity.pdbx_description
1 polymer ?
#
loop_
_entity_poly.entity_id
_entity_poly.type
_entity_poly.pdbx_seq_one_letter_code
_entity_poly.pdbx_strand_id
1 'polypeptide(L)'
;TVHPRPDERHIRQRDVYDLRPVLRTEFNIEGYPAPEFIDLVLKVKPHQVTLVPDSPTQLTYNAGWDTKQNLEFLTEVLETFNDAGIRTSVFVSADA
;
A
#
# COMPACT_ATOMS: atom_id res chain seq x y z
N THR A 1 11.11 -1.41 2.11
CA THR A 1 9.72 -1.72 1.70
C THR A 1 9.16 -2.78 2.61
N VAL A 2 7.91 -2.62 3.05
CA VAL A 2 7.19 -3.62 3.87
C VAL A 2 5.77 -3.78 3.36
N HIS A 3 5.17 -4.95 3.56
CA HIS A 3 3.80 -5.23 3.15
C HIS A 3 3.02 -5.82 4.34
N PRO A 4 2.44 -4.98 5.22
CA PRO A 4 1.60 -5.44 6.32
C PRO A 4 0.30 -6.00 5.76
N ARG A 5 0.05 -7.30 6.02
CA ARG A 5 -1.21 -7.93 5.61
C ARG A 5 -2.18 -7.99 6.80
N PRO A 6 -3.52 -7.97 6.56
CA PRO A 6 -4.50 -8.08 7.64
C PRO A 6 -4.38 -9.36 8.47
N ASP A 7 -3.92 -10.45 7.86
CA ASP A 7 -3.67 -11.74 8.53
C ASP A 7 -2.33 -11.77 9.29
N GLU A 8 -1.56 -10.68 9.26
CA GLU A 8 -0.26 -10.53 9.92
C GLU A 8 0.74 -11.66 9.63
N ARG A 9 0.63 -12.28 8.43
CA ARG A 9 1.40 -13.48 8.08
C ARG A 9 2.92 -13.32 8.16
N HIS A 10 3.43 -12.11 7.87
CA HIS A 10 4.86 -11.81 7.89
C HIS A 10 5.16 -10.50 8.64
N ILE A 11 4.81 -9.37 8.04
CA ILE A 11 4.89 -8.05 8.67
C ILE A 11 3.56 -7.77 9.36
N ARG A 12 3.63 -7.39 10.63
CA ARG A 12 2.49 -7.00 11.45
C ARG A 12 2.27 -5.50 11.37
N GLN A 13 1.08 -5.02 11.75
CA GLN A 13 0.84 -3.58 11.82
C GLN A 13 1.81 -2.90 12.79
N ARG A 14 2.11 -3.58 13.91
CA ARG A 14 3.06 -3.09 14.92
C ARG A 14 4.45 -2.82 14.34
N ASP A 15 4.95 -3.71 13.48
CA ASP A 15 6.27 -3.56 12.89
C ASP A 15 6.37 -2.28 12.05
N VAL A 16 5.28 -1.88 11.39
CA VAL A 16 5.23 -0.64 10.60
C VAL A 16 5.41 0.59 11.49
N TYR A 17 4.74 0.62 12.64
CA TYR A 17 4.88 1.71 13.61
C TYR A 17 6.28 1.73 14.24
N ASP A 18 6.81 0.56 14.58
CA ASP A 18 8.13 0.43 15.22
C ASP A 18 9.28 0.78 14.24
N LEU A 19 9.10 0.50 12.94
CA LEU A 19 10.08 0.84 11.90
C LEU A 19 10.11 2.34 11.56
N ARG A 20 8.96 3.02 11.58
CA ARG A 20 8.85 4.43 11.16
C ARG A 20 9.82 5.41 11.84
N PRO A 21 10.05 5.37 13.16
CA PRO A 21 10.98 6.31 13.82
C PRO A 21 12.46 5.96 13.64
N VAL A 22 12.79 4.71 13.28
CA VAL A 22 14.20 4.25 13.18
C VAL A 22 14.74 4.29 11.76
N LEU A 23 13.87 4.25 10.74
CA LEU A 23 14.27 4.33 9.34
C LEU A 23 14.76 5.73 8.97
N ARG A 24 15.98 5.80 8.41
CA ARG A 24 16.59 7.04 7.88
C ARG A 24 16.62 7.12 6.36
N THR A 25 16.17 6.05 5.71
CA THR A 25 16.05 5.95 4.26
C THR A 25 14.57 5.94 3.87
N GLU A 26 14.31 5.86 2.56
CA GLU A 26 12.95 5.76 2.07
C GLU A 26 12.20 4.59 2.72
N PHE A 27 10.97 4.88 3.14
CA PHE A 27 10.05 3.90 3.67
C PHE A 27 8.87 3.79 2.72
N ASN A 28 8.72 2.61 2.13
CA ASN A 28 7.61 2.24 1.25
C ASN A 28 6.75 1.19 1.94
N ILE A 29 5.44 1.43 1.98
CA ILE A 29 4.45 0.47 2.50
C ILE A 29 3.60 -0.03 1.33
N GLU A 30 3.47 -1.34 1.20
CA GLU A 30 2.66 -1.97 0.17
C GLU A 30 1.40 -2.60 0.78
N GLY A 31 0.29 -2.55 0.05
CA GLY A 31 -0.93 -3.25 0.47
C GLY A 31 -2.14 -2.94 -0.40
N TYR A 32 -3.19 -3.73 -0.19
CA TYR A 32 -4.50 -3.45 -0.76
C TYR A 32 -5.15 -2.28 -0.02
N PRO A 33 -5.71 -1.27 -0.71
CA PRO A 33 -6.29 -0.07 -0.09
C PRO A 33 -7.66 -0.32 0.54
N ALA A 34 -7.73 -1.28 1.47
CA ALA A 34 -8.85 -1.39 2.41
C ALA A 34 -8.82 -0.22 3.42
N PRO A 35 -9.96 0.15 4.01
CA PRO A 35 -10.04 1.26 4.97
C PRO A 35 -8.99 1.21 6.09
N GLU A 36 -8.74 0.03 6.66
CA GLU A 36 -7.76 -0.16 7.74
C GLU A 36 -6.32 0.07 7.28
N PHE A 37 -6.02 -0.27 6.03
CA PHE A 37 -4.71 -0.03 5.43
C PHE A 37 -4.51 1.46 5.13
N ILE A 38 -5.52 2.13 4.58
CA ILE A 38 -5.49 3.57 4.33
C ILE A 38 -5.23 4.32 5.65
N ASP A 39 -5.98 3.98 6.71
CA ASP A 39 -5.80 4.54 8.05
C ASP A 39 -4.38 4.34 8.59
N LEU A 40 -3.82 3.14 8.44
CA LEU A 40 -2.44 2.83 8.86
C LEU A 40 -1.45 3.73 8.13
N VAL A 41 -1.55 3.83 6.81
CA VAL A 41 -0.63 4.61 5.98
C VAL A 41 -0.72 6.11 6.31
N LEU A 42 -1.93 6.65 6.48
CA LEU A 42 -2.16 8.05 6.84
C LEU A 42 -1.63 8.41 8.24
N LYS A 43 -1.69 7.47 9.19
CA LYS A 43 -1.08 7.63 10.52
C LYS A 43 0.45 7.60 10.47
N VAL A 44 1.00 6.64 9.72
CA VAL A 44 2.45 6.40 9.64
C VAL A 44 3.18 7.44 8.79
N LYS A 45 2.51 7.98 7.76
CA LYS A 45 3.07 8.91 6.76
C LYS A 45 4.44 8.43 6.24
N PRO A 46 4.48 7.28 5.53
CA PRO A 46 5.69 6.81 4.87
C PRO A 46 6.10 7.77 3.75
N HIS A 47 7.28 7.55 3.18
CA HIS A 47 7.72 8.31 2.02
C HIS A 47 6.95 7.92 0.75
N GLN A 48 6.58 6.65 0.64
CA GLN A 48 5.82 6.10 -0.47
C GLN A 48 4.79 5.06 0.01
N VAL A 49 3.69 4.93 -0.73
CA VAL A 49 2.78 3.79 -0.68
C VAL A 49 2.70 3.14 -2.06
N THR A 50 2.74 1.80 -2.13
CA THR A 50 2.48 1.04 -3.37
C THR A 50 1.18 0.25 -3.23
N LEU A 51 0.20 0.54 -4.09
CA LEU A 51 -1.07 -0.19 -4.12
C LEU A 51 -0.91 -1.50 -4.89
N VAL A 52 -1.32 -2.60 -4.27
CA VAL A 52 -1.29 -3.95 -4.86
C VAL A 52 -2.70 -4.56 -4.83
N PRO A 53 -3.11 -5.35 -5.83
CA PRO A 53 -4.48 -5.88 -5.94
C PRO A 53 -4.74 -7.11 -5.04
N ASP A 54 -3.99 -7.24 -3.96
CA ASP A 54 -3.94 -8.42 -3.10
C ASP A 54 -5.14 -8.42 -2.15
N SER A 55 -6.25 -9.04 -2.57
CA SER A 55 -7.36 -9.30 -1.64
C SER A 55 -6.84 -10.02 -0.37
N PRO A 56 -7.38 -9.74 0.83
CA PRO A 56 -6.98 -10.39 2.07
C PRO A 56 -7.01 -11.92 2.03
N THR A 57 -7.81 -12.52 1.13
CA THR A 57 -7.93 -13.97 0.95
C THR A 57 -6.92 -14.58 -0.01
N GLN A 58 -6.15 -13.77 -0.75
CA GLN A 58 -5.24 -14.25 -1.78
C GLN A 58 -3.89 -14.69 -1.20
N LEU A 59 -3.44 -15.90 -1.57
CA LEU A 59 -2.20 -16.50 -1.06
C LEU A 59 -0.93 -15.82 -1.59
N THR A 60 -0.91 -15.43 -2.88
CA THR A 60 0.23 -14.82 -3.59
C THR A 60 -0.27 -13.82 -4.64
N TYR A 61 0.51 -12.78 -4.93
CA TYR A 61 0.24 -11.87 -6.05
C TYR A 61 0.62 -12.57 -7.37
N ASN A 62 -0.32 -12.74 -8.28
CA ASN A 62 -0.04 -13.33 -9.61
C ASN A 62 -0.36 -12.34 -10.75
N ALA A 63 -0.90 -11.17 -10.44
CA ALA A 63 -1.28 -10.14 -11.40
C ALA A 63 -1.19 -8.74 -10.76
N GLY A 64 -0.87 -7.73 -11.56
CA GLY A 64 -1.01 -6.32 -11.16
C GLY A 64 -2.43 -5.79 -11.35
N TRP A 65 -2.65 -4.53 -10.96
CA TRP A 65 -3.92 -3.85 -11.15
C TRP A 65 -4.29 -3.74 -12.63
N ASP A 66 -5.54 -4.07 -12.98
CA ASP A 66 -6.17 -3.53 -14.18
C ASP A 66 -6.60 -2.08 -13.88
N THR A 67 -5.77 -1.13 -14.28
CA THR A 67 -5.98 0.30 -14.00
C THR A 67 -7.13 0.90 -14.80
N LYS A 68 -7.55 0.27 -15.91
CA LYS A 68 -8.70 0.75 -16.69
C LYS A 68 -10.00 0.38 -15.98
N GLN A 69 -10.11 -0.87 -15.51
CA GLN A 69 -11.29 -1.32 -14.77
C GLN A 69 -11.42 -0.65 -13.40
N ASN A 70 -10.31 -0.29 -12.76
CA ASN A 70 -10.28 0.27 -11.41
C ASN A 70 -9.92 1.77 -11.38
N LEU A 71 -10.08 2.49 -12.50
CA LEU A 71 -9.60 3.86 -12.65
C LEU A 71 -10.15 4.79 -11.56
N GLU A 72 -11.46 4.79 -11.35
CA GLU A 72 -12.14 5.66 -10.38
C GLU A 72 -11.67 5.36 -8.95
N PHE A 73 -11.72 4.08 -8.57
CA PHE A 73 -11.28 3.62 -7.25
C PHE A 73 -9.81 3.97 -6.97
N LEU A 74 -8.91 3.69 -7.92
CA LEU A 74 -7.49 4.01 -7.75
C LEU A 74 -7.30 5.53 -7.67
N THR A 75 -7.99 6.31 -8.49
CA THR A 75 -7.86 7.78 -8.47
C THR A 75 -8.21 8.35 -7.09
N GLU A 76 -9.35 7.95 -6.53
CA GLU A 76 -9.79 8.41 -5.20
C GLU A 76 -8.80 8.05 -4.08
N VAL A 77 -8.29 6.82 -4.10
CA VAL A 77 -7.30 6.35 -3.11
C VAL A 77 -5.97 7.09 -3.26
N LEU A 78 -5.53 7.30 -4.51
CA LEU A 78 -4.27 8.00 -4.79
C LEU A 78 -4.35 9.47 -4.35
N GLU A 79 -5.48 10.15 -4.60
CA GLU A 79 -5.74 11.53 -4.14
C GLU A 79 -5.65 11.63 -2.62
N THR A 80 -6.27 10.70 -1.89
CA THR A 80 -6.21 10.62 -0.42
C THR A 80 -4.77 10.63 0.11
N PHE A 81 -3.86 9.88 -0.52
CA PHE A 81 -2.47 9.82 -0.10
C PHE A 81 -1.64 11.02 -0.58
N ASN A 82 -1.92 11.54 -1.77
CA ASN A 82 -1.27 12.73 -2.30
C ASN A 82 -1.56 13.96 -1.43
N ASP A 83 -2.80 14.12 -0.96
CA ASP A 83 -3.20 15.20 -0.05
C ASP A 83 -2.48 15.12 1.31
N ALA A 84 -2.07 13.92 1.72
CA ALA A 84 -1.25 13.70 2.91
C ALA A 84 0.26 13.88 2.67
N GLY A 85 0.68 14.19 1.44
CA GLY A 85 2.08 14.34 1.03
C GLY A 85 2.84 13.02 0.86
N ILE A 86 2.13 11.91 0.64
CA ILE A 86 2.71 10.58 0.49
C ILE A 86 2.82 10.26 -1.01
N ARG A 87 4.02 9.89 -1.49
CA ARG A 87 4.20 9.50 -2.89
C ARG A 87 3.46 8.20 -3.17
N THR A 88 2.74 8.13 -4.28
CA THR A 88 1.98 6.93 -4.62
C THR A 88 2.61 6.15 -5.78
N SER A 89 2.50 4.82 -5.71
CA SER A 89 2.84 3.87 -6.77
C SER A 89 1.71 2.86 -6.93
N VAL A 90 1.49 2.36 -8.15
CA VAL A 90 0.50 1.31 -8.45
C VAL A 90 1.23 0.13 -9.06
N PHE A 91 1.06 -1.04 -8.48
CA PHE A 91 1.63 -2.28 -9.01
C PHE A 91 0.80 -2.77 -10.20
N VAL A 92 1.42 -2.84 -11.37
CA VAL A 92 0.78 -3.25 -12.64
C VAL A 92 1.54 -4.42 -13.27
N SER A 93 0.83 -5.21 -14.09
CA SER A 93 1.46 -6.23 -14.92
C SER A 93 2.31 -5.56 -16.02
N ALA A 94 3.30 -6.28 -16.53
CA ALA A 94 4.08 -5.87 -17.69
C ALA A 94 3.29 -6.15 -18.98
N ASP A 95 2.13 -5.50 -19.13
CA ASP A 95 1.34 -5.54 -20.35
C ASP A 95 1.76 -4.38 -21.27
N ALA A 96 1.76 -4.62 -22.57
CA ALA A 96 2.19 -3.68 -23.61
C ALA A 96 1.17 -2.56 -23.87
#